data_AF-A0AAN7Q792-F1
#
_entry.id   AF-A0AAN7Q792-F1
#
_cell.length_a   1.000
_cell.length_b   1.000
_cell.length_c   1.000
_cell.angle_alpha   90.00
_cell.angle_beta   90.00
_cell.angle_gamma   90.00
#
_symmetry.space_group_name_H-M   'P 1'
#
loop_
_entity.id
_entity.type
_entity.pdbx_description
1 polymer ?
#
loop_
_entity_poly.entity_id
_entity_poly.type
_entity_poly.pdbx_seq_one_letter_code
_entity_poly.pdbx_strand_id
1 'polypeptide(L)'
;METKVAVVTGANKGIGYAIVKGLCENFYGNVYLTSRNESLGQQAVSQLESMGYHPKFYQLDITDQDSINKFRDHIQETEKGIDVLINNAGIAYLLNTTDSAIKPADIIISTNYFGTLRVCETLFPLLRFNAQVVNISSSTGRLSSIPSKELKKQFSDPNLTIEQLNALMKDFVRDTRNNAHIANGWCKYPYTASKVGLSALTVIQQKYFDKEISNRNISVNSVHPGYVETDMTRYVPIKTSRDQSPLTTEEGSRAPLYLALGGHGLKGYYNMCVQTMSKQKKYIALSEKIFLTDLVSQHRNEIESIKTDAVNASEKKTWAIITTEFNSVPDHTKVTGANKGIGYAIVKGLCENLNCKVYLTARNEILGKQAVSKLKELGYHPQFHQLDITDQESINTFRNYIKENEGGIDILVNNAAIAYPVDVKEFSMELDLLIISTNYLGSLHVCETLFPLLRRNSQVVNVSSSVGHSSFIPSENIKSRFCDPNLTLNQLNQLMETYVRDLKNNVHIKYGWHENAYIMSKIALSALTIVQQRQFNEEAQNQNISVNSVNPGYVDTDMSAHTGILTVEEGARAPLFLALGNHSLKGQFVWKDLTVLDWYDSNTPELF
;
A
#
# COMPACT_ATOMS: atom_id res chain seq x y z
N MET A 1 1.11 -22.06 -28.36
CA MET A 1 0.57 -21.84 -27.00
C MET A 1 -0.94 -21.95 -27.09
N GLU A 2 -1.63 -22.38 -26.03
CA GLU A 2 -3.10 -22.27 -26.01
C GLU A 2 -3.52 -20.80 -25.95
N THR A 3 -4.65 -20.46 -26.57
CA THR A 3 -5.20 -19.09 -26.53
C THR A 3 -5.60 -18.75 -25.09
N LYS A 4 -5.15 -17.59 -24.59
CA LYS A 4 -5.53 -17.13 -23.25
C LYS A 4 -7.00 -16.77 -23.19
N VAL A 5 -7.61 -16.89 -22.00
CA VAL A 5 -9.06 -16.74 -21.81
C VAL A 5 -9.35 -15.81 -20.64
N ALA A 6 -10.15 -14.78 -20.89
CA ALA A 6 -10.65 -13.86 -19.89
C ALA A 6 -12.18 -13.93 -19.79
N VAL A 7 -12.72 -13.99 -18.58
CA VAL A 7 -14.17 -14.10 -18.32
C VAL A 7 -14.63 -12.94 -17.45
N VAL A 8 -15.69 -12.24 -17.85
CA VAL A 8 -16.33 -11.19 -17.04
C VAL A 8 -17.78 -11.54 -16.76
N THR A 9 -18.13 -11.64 -15.47
CA THR A 9 -19.51 -11.94 -15.02
C THR A 9 -20.40 -10.71 -15.05
N GLY A 10 -21.62 -10.82 -15.59
CA GLY A 10 -22.62 -9.74 -15.55
C GLY A 10 -22.21 -8.48 -16.33
N ALA A 11 -21.67 -8.66 -17.53
CA ALA A 11 -20.94 -7.66 -18.29
C ALA A 11 -21.75 -6.98 -19.43
N ASN A 12 -23.07 -7.18 -19.50
CA ASN A 12 -23.89 -6.57 -20.55
C ASN A 12 -24.17 -5.06 -20.38
N LYS A 13 -23.69 -4.43 -19.30
CA LYS A 13 -23.80 -2.98 -19.06
C LYS A 13 -22.84 -2.52 -17.96
N GLY A 14 -22.71 -1.21 -17.79
CA GLY A 14 -22.01 -0.61 -16.65
C GLY A 14 -20.52 -0.94 -16.64
N ILE A 15 -19.97 -1.10 -15.42
CA ILE A 15 -18.54 -1.39 -15.22
C ILE A 15 -18.12 -2.69 -15.94
N GLY A 16 -18.93 -3.75 -15.88
CA GLY A 16 -18.61 -5.01 -16.55
C GLY A 16 -18.46 -4.89 -18.07
N TYR A 17 -19.28 -4.06 -18.71
CA TYR A 17 -19.17 -3.76 -20.14
C TYR A 17 -17.87 -3.03 -20.46
N ALA A 18 -17.54 -1.99 -19.69
CA ALA A 18 -16.29 -1.24 -19.84
C ALA A 18 -15.05 -2.09 -19.56
N ILE A 19 -15.13 -3.07 -18.64
CA ILE A 19 -14.09 -4.08 -18.43
C ILE A 19 -13.94 -4.97 -19.66
N VAL A 20 -15.02 -5.51 -20.23
CA VAL A 20 -14.91 -6.33 -21.46
C VAL A 20 -14.28 -5.52 -22.60
N LYS A 21 -14.69 -4.27 -22.79
CA LYS A 21 -14.07 -3.37 -23.78
C LYS A 21 -12.56 -3.22 -23.54
N GLY A 22 -12.16 -2.84 -22.33
CA GLY A 22 -10.74 -2.67 -21.98
C GLY A 22 -9.92 -3.97 -22.02
N LEU A 23 -10.54 -5.13 -21.83
CA LEU A 23 -9.91 -6.43 -22.10
C LEU A 23 -9.75 -6.64 -23.61
N CYS A 24 -10.75 -6.36 -24.44
CA CYS A 24 -10.60 -6.48 -25.90
C CYS A 24 -9.53 -5.54 -26.47
N GLU A 25 -9.28 -4.40 -25.82
CA GLU A 25 -8.19 -3.47 -26.17
C GLU A 25 -6.78 -3.97 -25.77
N ASN A 26 -6.64 -4.74 -24.68
CA ASN A 26 -5.34 -4.95 -24.02
C ASN A 26 -5.01 -6.43 -23.68
N PHE A 27 -5.94 -7.37 -23.85
CA PHE A 27 -5.77 -8.80 -23.55
C PHE A 27 -5.59 -9.61 -24.84
N TYR A 28 -4.43 -10.26 -24.99
CA TYR A 28 -4.19 -11.13 -26.13
C TYR A 28 -4.81 -12.53 -25.91
N GLY A 29 -6.11 -12.65 -26.19
CA GLY A 29 -6.86 -13.90 -26.02
C GLY A 29 -8.37 -13.76 -26.24
N ASN A 30 -9.10 -14.84 -25.95
CA ASN A 30 -10.57 -14.88 -26.01
C ASN A 30 -11.16 -14.16 -24.79
N VAL A 31 -11.95 -13.11 -25.01
CA VAL A 31 -12.67 -12.38 -23.95
C VAL A 31 -14.14 -12.78 -23.95
N TYR A 32 -14.65 -13.29 -22.83
CA TYR A 32 -16.05 -13.66 -22.63
C TYR A 32 -16.83 -12.56 -21.90
N LEU A 33 -17.79 -11.97 -22.60
CA LEU A 33 -18.88 -11.18 -22.03
C LEU A 33 -19.98 -12.14 -21.60
N THR A 34 -20.29 -12.20 -20.31
CA THR A 34 -21.40 -13.06 -19.83
C THR A 34 -22.51 -12.25 -19.19
N SER A 35 -23.75 -12.73 -19.32
CA SER A 35 -24.92 -12.16 -18.64
C SER A 35 -26.02 -13.21 -18.49
N ARG A 36 -26.86 -13.05 -17.47
CA ARG A 36 -28.05 -13.89 -17.27
C ARG A 36 -29.11 -13.72 -18.36
N ASN A 37 -29.16 -12.56 -19.01
CA ASN A 37 -30.12 -12.25 -20.07
C ASN A 37 -29.40 -12.28 -21.42
N GLU A 38 -29.76 -13.25 -22.27
CA GLU A 38 -29.13 -13.45 -23.58
C GLU A 38 -29.30 -12.25 -24.51
N SER A 39 -30.52 -11.72 -24.63
CA SER A 39 -30.79 -10.60 -25.54
C SER A 39 -29.97 -9.36 -25.18
N LEU A 40 -29.84 -9.02 -23.89
CA LEU A 40 -29.03 -7.88 -23.46
C LEU A 40 -27.52 -8.17 -23.61
N GLY A 41 -27.09 -9.43 -23.40
CA GLY A 41 -25.71 -9.84 -23.60
C GLY A 41 -25.28 -9.81 -25.06
N GLN A 42 -26.12 -10.29 -25.97
CA GLN A 42 -25.92 -10.23 -27.42
C GLN A 42 -25.91 -8.78 -27.92
N GLN A 43 -26.85 -7.93 -27.46
CA GLN A 43 -26.84 -6.50 -27.77
C GLN A 43 -25.55 -5.82 -27.34
N ALA A 44 -25.02 -6.15 -26.16
CA ALA A 44 -23.74 -5.64 -25.68
C ALA A 44 -22.55 -6.11 -26.54
N VAL A 45 -22.54 -7.37 -26.99
CA VAL A 45 -21.53 -7.84 -27.95
C VAL A 45 -21.64 -7.09 -29.28
N SER A 46 -22.82 -6.96 -29.87
CA SER A 46 -22.99 -6.22 -31.14
C SER A 46 -22.60 -4.73 -31.04
N GLN A 47 -22.77 -4.10 -29.87
CA GLN A 47 -22.24 -2.75 -29.63
C GLN A 47 -20.71 -2.73 -29.65
N LEU A 48 -20.04 -3.71 -29.04
CA LEU A 48 -18.58 -3.84 -29.06
C LEU A 48 -18.04 -4.22 -30.45
N GLU A 49 -18.75 -5.06 -31.20
CA GLU A 49 -18.43 -5.39 -32.60
C GLU A 49 -18.52 -4.17 -33.50
N SER A 50 -19.50 -3.28 -33.30
CA SER A 50 -19.59 -2.00 -34.02
C SER A 50 -18.41 -1.05 -33.74
N MET A 51 -17.66 -1.29 -32.67
CA MET A 51 -16.43 -0.57 -32.30
C MET A 51 -15.15 -1.32 -32.72
N GLY A 52 -15.26 -2.48 -33.38
CA GLY A 52 -14.13 -3.30 -33.83
C GLY A 52 -13.59 -4.31 -32.81
N TYR A 53 -14.31 -4.56 -31.71
CA TYR A 53 -13.95 -5.58 -30.72
C TYR A 53 -14.78 -6.85 -30.89
N HIS A 54 -14.20 -8.02 -30.68
CA HIS A 54 -14.87 -9.31 -30.90
C HIS A 54 -14.92 -10.20 -29.63
N PRO A 55 -15.59 -9.76 -28.55
CA PRO A 55 -15.83 -10.61 -27.38
C PRO A 55 -16.82 -11.72 -27.70
N LYS A 56 -16.62 -12.90 -27.09
CA LYS A 56 -17.58 -14.01 -27.14
C LYS A 56 -18.70 -13.77 -26.14
N PHE A 57 -19.96 -14.03 -26.52
CA PHE A 57 -21.07 -14.06 -25.57
C PHE A 57 -21.26 -15.48 -24.99
N TYR A 58 -21.60 -15.58 -23.70
CA TYR A 58 -22.21 -16.79 -23.13
C TYR A 58 -23.21 -16.45 -22.01
N GLN A 59 -24.30 -17.20 -21.90
CA GLN A 59 -25.33 -17.02 -20.86
C GLN A 59 -24.82 -17.50 -19.50
N LEU A 60 -24.79 -16.62 -18.50
CA LEU A 60 -24.37 -16.96 -17.14
C LEU A 60 -25.19 -16.20 -16.10
N ASP A 61 -26.02 -16.92 -15.35
CA ASP A 61 -26.61 -16.42 -14.11
C ASP A 61 -25.87 -17.03 -12.90
N ILE A 62 -25.18 -16.18 -12.13
CA ILE A 62 -24.44 -16.59 -10.94
C ILE A 62 -25.35 -17.09 -9.80
N THR A 63 -26.67 -16.93 -9.93
CA THR A 63 -27.66 -17.45 -8.99
C THR A 63 -28.18 -18.85 -9.33
N ASP A 64 -27.89 -19.36 -10.53
CA ASP A 64 -28.29 -20.67 -11.02
C ASP A 64 -27.08 -21.60 -11.20
N GLN A 65 -27.02 -22.69 -10.43
CA GLN A 65 -25.92 -23.66 -10.51
C GLN A 65 -25.88 -24.38 -11.87
N ASP A 66 -27.02 -24.58 -12.55
CA ASP A 66 -27.04 -25.25 -13.85
C ASP A 66 -26.52 -24.33 -14.97
N SER A 67 -26.78 -23.03 -14.89
CA SER A 67 -26.14 -22.02 -15.75
C SER A 67 -24.61 -22.00 -15.54
N ILE A 68 -24.13 -22.01 -14.28
CA ILE A 68 -22.70 -22.06 -13.97
C ILE A 68 -22.07 -23.38 -14.47
N ASN A 69 -22.73 -24.52 -14.29
CA ASN A 69 -22.28 -25.83 -14.78
C ASN A 69 -22.12 -25.84 -16.31
N LYS A 70 -23.14 -25.40 -17.05
CA LYS A 70 -23.10 -25.32 -18.53
C LYS A 70 -21.96 -24.43 -19.01
N PHE A 71 -21.72 -23.29 -18.36
CA PHE A 71 -20.60 -22.41 -18.70
C PHE A 71 -19.23 -23.04 -18.39
N ARG A 72 -19.08 -23.73 -17.25
CA ARG A 72 -17.87 -24.52 -16.94
C ARG A 72 -17.59 -25.54 -18.04
N ASP A 73 -18.60 -26.30 -18.43
CA ASP A 73 -18.46 -27.38 -19.41
C ASP A 73 -18.10 -26.82 -20.79
N HIS A 74 -18.76 -25.74 -21.22
CA HIS A 74 -18.40 -24.98 -22.42
C HIS A 74 -16.93 -24.52 -22.43
N ILE A 75 -16.45 -23.91 -21.34
CA ILE A 75 -15.05 -23.47 -21.22
C ILE A 75 -14.10 -24.67 -21.21
N GLN A 76 -14.44 -25.75 -20.51
CA GLN A 76 -13.62 -26.97 -20.46
C GLN A 76 -13.49 -27.64 -21.84
N GLU A 77 -14.55 -27.66 -22.64
CA GLU A 77 -14.58 -28.23 -23.99
C GLU A 77 -13.88 -27.35 -25.03
N THR A 78 -14.19 -26.04 -25.04
CA THR A 78 -13.80 -25.13 -26.13
C THR A 78 -12.52 -24.35 -25.88
N GLU A 79 -12.23 -24.00 -24.62
CA GLU A 79 -11.13 -23.10 -24.25
C GLU A 79 -10.04 -23.78 -23.41
N LYS A 80 -10.39 -24.88 -22.71
CA LYS A 80 -9.55 -25.73 -21.85
C LYS A 80 -8.95 -25.05 -20.60
N GLY A 81 -9.27 -23.80 -20.33
CA GLY A 81 -8.88 -23.13 -19.10
C GLY A 81 -9.21 -21.65 -19.07
N ILE A 82 -8.93 -21.01 -17.94
CA ILE A 82 -9.17 -19.58 -17.68
C ILE A 82 -7.88 -18.94 -17.17
N ASP A 83 -7.47 -17.84 -17.80
CA ASP A 83 -6.30 -17.02 -17.41
C ASP A 83 -6.73 -15.81 -16.57
N VAL A 84 -7.94 -15.29 -16.79
CA VAL A 84 -8.50 -14.13 -16.08
C VAL A 84 -9.97 -14.38 -15.75
N LEU A 85 -10.35 -14.25 -14.47
CA LEU A 85 -11.74 -14.35 -14.00
C LEU A 85 -12.14 -13.09 -13.24
N ILE A 86 -13.12 -12.34 -13.75
CA ILE A 86 -13.61 -11.10 -13.14
C ILE A 86 -15.04 -11.31 -12.62
N ASN A 87 -15.14 -11.37 -11.30
CA ASN A 87 -16.40 -11.50 -10.56
C ASN A 87 -17.03 -10.11 -10.36
N ASN A 88 -17.62 -9.58 -11.43
CA ASN A 88 -18.29 -8.29 -11.51
C ASN A 88 -19.81 -8.38 -11.25
N ALA A 89 -20.45 -9.52 -11.52
CA ALA A 89 -21.90 -9.67 -11.36
C ALA A 89 -22.36 -9.38 -9.93
N GLY A 90 -23.41 -8.57 -9.80
CA GLY A 90 -23.99 -8.22 -8.52
C GLY A 90 -25.18 -7.26 -8.65
N ILE A 91 -25.88 -7.08 -7.54
CA ILE A 91 -27.08 -6.24 -7.43
C ILE A 91 -27.00 -5.34 -6.20
N ALA A 92 -27.73 -4.22 -6.26
CA ALA A 92 -28.09 -3.37 -5.15
C ALA A 92 -29.57 -2.96 -5.31
N TYR A 93 -30.32 -2.89 -4.20
CA TYR A 93 -31.65 -2.32 -4.18
C TYR A 93 -31.58 -0.88 -3.65
N LEU A 94 -32.17 0.05 -4.40
CA LEU A 94 -32.30 1.45 -4.01
C LEU A 94 -33.46 1.63 -3.01
N LEU A 95 -33.29 2.53 -2.03
CA LEU A 95 -34.17 2.73 -0.88
C LEU A 95 -35.52 3.44 -1.19
N ASN A 96 -36.08 3.22 -2.38
CA ASN A 96 -37.35 3.80 -2.83
C ASN A 96 -38.48 2.76 -2.93
N THR A 97 -38.24 1.50 -2.60
CA THR A 97 -39.30 0.48 -2.52
C THR A 97 -39.84 0.37 -1.11
N THR A 98 -41.17 0.27 -0.99
CA THR A 98 -41.91 0.10 0.28
C THR A 98 -41.80 -1.33 0.85
N ASP A 99 -40.95 -2.18 0.29
CA ASP A 99 -40.70 -3.53 0.77
C ASP A 99 -39.89 -3.50 2.09
N SER A 100 -40.28 -4.38 3.02
CA SER A 100 -39.51 -4.65 4.23
C SER A 100 -38.05 -4.99 3.89
N ALA A 101 -37.08 -4.38 4.61
CA ALA A 101 -35.63 -4.57 4.41
C ALA A 101 -35.14 -6.03 4.45
N ILE A 102 -36.01 -6.94 4.91
CA ILE A 102 -35.89 -8.40 4.93
C ILE A 102 -35.65 -8.99 3.52
N LYS A 103 -36.59 -8.82 2.58
CA LYS A 103 -36.50 -9.45 1.24
C LYS A 103 -35.26 -9.00 0.44
N PRO A 104 -34.84 -7.72 0.46
CA PRO A 104 -33.60 -7.30 -0.17
C PRO A 104 -32.35 -8.04 0.34
N ALA A 105 -32.30 -8.41 1.62
CA ALA A 105 -31.12 -9.05 2.21
C ALA A 105 -30.88 -10.45 1.65
N ASP A 106 -31.92 -11.28 1.62
CA ASP A 106 -31.90 -12.61 1.02
C ASP A 106 -31.33 -12.59 -0.41
N ILE A 107 -31.88 -11.73 -1.26
CA ILE A 107 -31.53 -11.67 -2.69
C ILE A 107 -30.12 -11.10 -2.88
N ILE A 108 -29.75 -10.03 -2.15
CA ILE A 108 -28.42 -9.40 -2.25
C ILE A 108 -27.32 -10.37 -1.80
N ILE A 109 -27.49 -11.06 -0.67
CA ILE A 109 -26.47 -11.98 -0.14
C ILE A 109 -26.39 -13.25 -1.01
N SER A 110 -27.54 -13.79 -1.44
CA SER A 110 -27.58 -14.94 -2.37
C SER A 110 -26.90 -14.65 -3.72
N THR A 111 -27.01 -13.41 -4.22
CA THR A 111 -26.40 -12.99 -5.48
C THR A 111 -24.93 -12.62 -5.30
N ASN A 112 -24.64 -11.56 -4.55
CA ASN A 112 -23.31 -10.91 -4.53
C ASN A 112 -22.25 -11.76 -3.82
N TYR A 113 -22.65 -12.55 -2.82
CA TYR A 113 -21.75 -13.40 -2.05
C TYR A 113 -21.85 -14.86 -2.48
N PHE A 114 -23.00 -15.52 -2.27
CA PHE A 114 -23.13 -16.95 -2.57
C PHE A 114 -23.06 -17.26 -4.06
N GLY A 115 -23.50 -16.36 -4.95
CA GLY A 115 -23.35 -16.53 -6.39
C GLY A 115 -21.91 -16.46 -6.85
N THR A 116 -21.17 -15.46 -6.37
CA THR A 116 -19.73 -15.35 -6.59
C THR A 116 -18.98 -16.58 -6.05
N LEU A 117 -19.36 -17.08 -4.86
CA LEU A 117 -18.78 -18.30 -4.30
C LEU A 117 -18.98 -19.51 -5.21
N ARG A 118 -20.23 -19.78 -5.66
CA ARG A 118 -20.53 -20.90 -6.58
C ARG A 118 -19.74 -20.79 -7.90
N VAL A 119 -19.62 -19.59 -8.46
CA VAL A 119 -18.81 -19.35 -9.67
C VAL A 119 -17.35 -19.67 -9.41
N CYS A 120 -16.77 -19.19 -8.31
CA CYS A 120 -15.41 -19.53 -7.92
C CYS A 120 -15.22 -21.04 -7.74
N GLU A 121 -16.01 -21.70 -6.89
CA GLU A 121 -15.92 -23.14 -6.62
C GLU A 121 -16.04 -23.99 -7.90
N THR A 122 -16.91 -23.59 -8.84
CA THR A 122 -17.15 -24.32 -10.08
C THR A 122 -16.08 -24.07 -11.15
N LEU A 123 -15.46 -22.88 -11.20
CA LEU A 123 -14.49 -22.48 -12.23
C LEU A 123 -13.02 -22.54 -11.79
N PHE A 124 -12.72 -22.56 -10.49
CA PHE A 124 -11.35 -22.67 -9.95
C PHE A 124 -10.57 -23.92 -10.42
N PRO A 125 -11.20 -25.08 -10.69
CA PRO A 125 -10.53 -26.21 -11.35
C PRO A 125 -9.99 -25.88 -12.75
N LEU A 126 -10.60 -24.92 -13.46
CA LEU A 126 -10.21 -24.51 -14.82
C LEU A 126 -9.15 -23.40 -14.86
N LEU A 127 -8.75 -22.83 -13.71
CA LEU A 127 -7.75 -21.77 -13.67
C LEU A 127 -6.36 -22.29 -14.09
N ARG A 128 -5.76 -21.62 -15.07
CA ARG A 128 -4.42 -21.92 -15.59
C ARG A 128 -3.31 -21.42 -14.66
N PHE A 129 -2.07 -21.80 -14.96
CA PHE A 129 -0.89 -21.24 -14.30
C PHE A 129 -0.84 -19.71 -14.45
N ASN A 130 -0.58 -19.02 -13.35
CA ASN A 130 -0.56 -17.56 -13.20
C ASN A 130 -1.91 -16.85 -13.39
N ALA A 131 -3.04 -17.58 -13.34
CA ALA A 131 -4.35 -16.97 -13.55
C ALA A 131 -4.70 -15.89 -12.50
N GLN A 132 -5.39 -14.84 -12.94
CA GLN A 132 -5.80 -13.69 -12.13
C GLN A 132 -7.30 -13.71 -11.85
N VAL A 133 -7.69 -13.70 -10.58
CA VAL A 133 -9.09 -13.61 -10.14
C VAL A 133 -9.34 -12.26 -9.48
N VAL A 134 -10.34 -11.53 -9.96
CA VAL A 134 -10.67 -10.16 -9.52
C VAL A 134 -12.11 -10.08 -9.05
N ASN A 135 -12.31 -9.92 -7.75
CA ASN A 135 -13.62 -9.76 -7.12
C ASN A 135 -13.99 -8.27 -7.03
N ILE A 136 -15.09 -7.86 -7.69
CA ILE A 136 -15.55 -6.47 -7.64
C ILE A 136 -16.29 -6.20 -6.33
N SER A 137 -15.60 -5.56 -5.40
CA SER A 137 -16.10 -5.16 -4.09
C SER A 137 -16.68 -3.72 -4.13
N SER A 138 -16.63 -2.99 -3.03
CA SER A 138 -17.11 -1.61 -2.87
C SER A 138 -16.28 -0.91 -1.80
N SER A 139 -16.23 0.42 -1.78
CA SER A 139 -15.68 1.18 -0.65
C SER A 139 -16.35 0.81 0.69
N THR A 140 -17.60 0.34 0.66
CA THR A 140 -18.34 -0.20 1.82
C THR A 140 -17.99 -1.66 2.16
N GLY A 141 -17.23 -2.36 1.32
CA GLY A 141 -16.69 -3.70 1.57
C GLY A 141 -15.47 -3.73 2.49
N ARG A 142 -15.24 -2.66 3.26
CA ARG A 142 -14.18 -2.55 4.28
C ARG A 142 -14.69 -3.07 5.62
N LEU A 143 -13.87 -3.81 6.36
CA LEU A 143 -14.23 -4.38 7.67
C LEU A 143 -14.65 -3.32 8.71
N SER A 144 -14.16 -2.09 8.58
CA SER A 144 -14.60 -0.92 9.36
C SER A 144 -16.10 -0.59 9.22
N SER A 145 -16.76 -1.08 8.16
CA SER A 145 -18.19 -0.87 7.89
C SER A 145 -19.10 -1.74 8.77
N ILE A 146 -18.56 -2.78 9.42
CA ILE A 146 -19.24 -3.51 10.50
C ILE A 146 -19.13 -2.68 11.79
N PRO A 147 -20.20 -2.47 12.57
CA PRO A 147 -20.09 -1.82 13.87
C PRO A 147 -19.38 -2.65 14.95
N SER A 148 -19.86 -3.88 15.23
CA SER A 148 -19.39 -4.71 16.36
C SER A 148 -17.91 -5.09 16.28
N LYS A 149 -17.23 -5.10 17.43
CA LYS A 149 -15.84 -5.56 17.57
C LYS A 149 -15.73 -7.07 17.50
N GLU A 150 -16.75 -7.77 17.97
CA GLU A 150 -16.88 -9.23 18.03
C GLU A 150 -17.03 -9.80 16.61
N LEU A 151 -17.95 -9.24 15.82
CA LEU A 151 -18.08 -9.56 14.40
C LEU A 151 -16.79 -9.21 13.64
N LYS A 152 -16.17 -8.05 13.90
CA LYS A 152 -14.87 -7.70 13.30
C LYS A 152 -13.83 -8.79 13.55
N LYS A 153 -13.70 -9.23 14.81
CA LYS A 153 -12.75 -10.28 15.21
C LYS A 153 -13.00 -11.60 14.47
N GLN A 154 -14.26 -11.98 14.26
CA GLN A 154 -14.62 -13.18 13.49
C GLN A 154 -14.24 -13.03 12.01
N PHE A 155 -14.57 -11.90 11.36
CA PHE A 155 -14.20 -11.63 9.97
C PHE A 155 -12.68 -11.45 9.76
N SER A 156 -11.93 -11.05 10.79
CA SER A 156 -10.47 -10.90 10.75
C SER A 156 -9.69 -12.13 11.26
N ASP A 157 -10.37 -13.23 11.62
CA ASP A 157 -9.67 -14.42 12.13
C ASP A 157 -8.73 -14.98 11.03
N PRO A 158 -7.42 -15.13 11.28
CA PRO A 158 -6.49 -15.66 10.30
C PRO A 158 -6.85 -17.09 9.85
N ASN A 159 -7.63 -17.83 10.62
CA ASN A 159 -8.09 -19.19 10.35
C ASN A 159 -9.56 -19.27 9.89
N LEU A 160 -10.22 -18.14 9.61
CA LEU A 160 -11.61 -18.11 9.13
C LEU A 160 -11.78 -19.01 7.89
N THR A 161 -12.68 -19.99 7.98
CA THR A 161 -12.96 -20.92 6.88
C THR A 161 -14.12 -20.45 6.00
N ILE A 162 -14.29 -21.05 4.81
CA ILE A 162 -15.42 -20.75 3.92
C ILE A 162 -16.75 -21.14 4.60
N GLU A 163 -16.79 -22.24 5.36
CA GLU A 163 -17.97 -22.70 6.10
C GLU A 163 -18.35 -21.71 7.21
N GLN A 164 -17.36 -21.19 7.94
CA GLN A 164 -17.57 -20.18 8.98
C GLN A 164 -18.05 -18.86 8.36
N LEU A 165 -17.42 -18.39 7.28
CA LEU A 165 -17.86 -17.19 6.57
C LEU A 165 -19.27 -17.38 5.99
N ASN A 166 -19.57 -18.56 5.42
CA ASN A 166 -20.92 -18.93 4.97
C ASN A 166 -21.95 -18.89 6.11
N ALA A 167 -21.57 -19.30 7.33
CA ALA A 167 -22.42 -19.19 8.51
C ALA A 167 -22.66 -17.72 8.89
N LEU A 168 -21.62 -16.88 8.93
CA LEU A 168 -21.74 -15.43 9.17
C LEU A 168 -22.68 -14.75 8.17
N MET A 169 -22.58 -15.09 6.89
CA MET A 169 -23.44 -14.54 5.85
C MET A 169 -24.91 -15.02 5.94
N LYS A 170 -25.15 -16.25 6.42
CA LYS A 170 -26.49 -16.75 6.76
C LYS A 170 -27.06 -16.10 8.02
N ASP A 171 -26.22 -15.84 9.02
CA ASP A 171 -26.57 -15.17 10.25
C ASP A 171 -27.00 -13.73 10.00
N PHE A 172 -26.29 -12.97 9.15
CA PHE A 172 -26.74 -11.64 8.73
C PHE A 172 -28.14 -11.65 8.10
N VAL A 173 -28.42 -12.65 7.24
CA VAL A 173 -29.74 -12.81 6.59
C VAL A 173 -30.82 -13.15 7.62
N ARG A 174 -30.57 -14.11 8.52
CA ARG A 174 -31.46 -14.48 9.63
C ARG A 174 -31.75 -13.28 10.53
N ASP A 175 -30.71 -12.55 10.90
CA ASP A 175 -30.82 -11.43 11.82
C ASP A 175 -31.56 -10.26 11.16
N THR A 176 -31.42 -10.07 9.84
CA THR A 176 -32.20 -9.07 9.09
C THR A 176 -33.67 -9.49 8.98
N ARG A 177 -33.98 -10.78 8.74
CA ARG A 177 -35.36 -11.34 8.79
C ARG A 177 -36.04 -11.08 10.14
N ASN A 178 -35.26 -11.10 11.22
CA ASN A 178 -35.73 -10.83 12.58
C ASN A 178 -35.68 -9.33 12.97
N ASN A 179 -35.28 -8.43 12.06
CA ASN A 179 -34.98 -7.01 12.32
C ASN A 179 -33.96 -6.76 13.46
N ALA A 180 -33.13 -7.77 13.76
CA ALA A 180 -32.16 -7.78 14.85
C ALA A 180 -30.72 -7.46 14.40
N HIS A 181 -30.43 -7.39 13.09
CA HIS A 181 -29.06 -7.27 12.57
C HIS A 181 -28.29 -6.08 13.14
N ILE A 182 -28.91 -4.90 13.27
CA ILE A 182 -28.26 -3.72 13.87
C ILE A 182 -27.95 -3.94 15.36
N ALA A 183 -28.89 -4.55 16.11
CA ALA A 183 -28.70 -4.86 17.53
C ALA A 183 -27.62 -5.93 17.75
N ASN A 184 -27.53 -6.89 16.83
CA ASN A 184 -26.47 -7.90 16.76
C ASN A 184 -25.14 -7.34 16.18
N GLY A 185 -25.05 -6.03 15.96
CA GLY A 185 -23.81 -5.34 15.63
C GLY A 185 -23.41 -5.36 14.15
N TRP A 186 -24.29 -5.79 13.25
CA TRP A 186 -24.07 -5.76 11.81
C TRP A 186 -24.22 -4.35 11.20
N CYS A 187 -23.71 -4.19 9.99
CA CYS A 187 -23.93 -2.98 9.19
C CYS A 187 -25.41 -2.88 8.76
N LYS A 188 -25.90 -1.65 8.57
CA LYS A 188 -27.33 -1.39 8.28
C LYS A 188 -27.81 -1.99 6.96
N TYR A 189 -26.94 -2.04 5.94
CA TYR A 189 -27.33 -2.29 4.55
C TYR A 189 -26.83 -3.66 4.05
N PRO A 190 -27.70 -4.52 3.48
CA PRO A 190 -27.28 -5.82 2.95
C PRO A 190 -26.21 -5.76 1.85
N TYR A 191 -26.19 -4.68 1.06
CA TYR A 191 -25.13 -4.47 0.07
C TYR A 191 -23.75 -4.40 0.73
N THR A 192 -23.63 -3.59 1.79
CA THR A 192 -22.42 -3.47 2.61
C THR A 192 -22.00 -4.82 3.19
N ALA A 193 -22.94 -5.57 3.80
CA ALA A 193 -22.65 -6.90 4.33
C ALA A 193 -22.14 -7.85 3.23
N SER A 194 -22.78 -7.85 2.05
CA SER A 194 -22.37 -8.69 0.92
C SER A 194 -20.95 -8.39 0.42
N LYS A 195 -20.55 -7.11 0.43
CA LYS A 195 -19.21 -6.69 -0.02
C LYS A 195 -18.14 -6.90 1.06
N VAL A 196 -18.48 -6.82 2.35
CA VAL A 196 -17.58 -7.26 3.44
C VAL A 196 -17.35 -8.78 3.35
N GLY A 197 -18.41 -9.57 3.15
CA GLY A 197 -18.30 -11.01 2.93
C GLY A 197 -17.45 -11.36 1.71
N LEU A 198 -17.63 -10.64 0.59
CA LEU A 198 -16.83 -10.84 -0.62
C LEU A 198 -15.34 -10.49 -0.41
N SER A 199 -15.03 -9.41 0.31
CA SER A 199 -13.65 -9.06 0.67
C SER A 199 -12.99 -10.12 1.56
N ALA A 200 -13.73 -10.67 2.53
CA ALA A 200 -13.24 -11.78 3.36
C ALA A 200 -13.04 -13.06 2.54
N LEU A 201 -13.96 -13.38 1.62
CA LEU A 201 -13.84 -14.54 0.73
C LEU A 201 -12.59 -14.47 -0.14
N THR A 202 -12.24 -13.29 -0.68
CA THR A 202 -10.96 -13.07 -1.39
C THR A 202 -9.75 -13.50 -0.56
N VAL A 203 -9.69 -13.11 0.72
CA VAL A 203 -8.56 -13.44 1.60
C VAL A 203 -8.48 -14.96 1.84
N ILE A 204 -9.61 -15.62 2.04
CA ILE A 204 -9.66 -17.08 2.24
C ILE A 204 -9.26 -17.81 0.94
N GLN A 205 -9.75 -17.35 -0.21
CA GLN A 205 -9.43 -17.93 -1.52
C GLN A 205 -7.95 -17.75 -1.90
N GLN A 206 -7.32 -16.60 -1.59
CA GLN A 206 -5.86 -16.47 -1.78
C GLN A 206 -5.11 -17.45 -0.87
N LYS A 207 -5.46 -17.54 0.42
CA LYS A 207 -4.84 -18.49 1.36
C LYS A 207 -4.99 -19.96 0.93
N TYR A 208 -6.06 -20.30 0.23
CA TYR A 208 -6.23 -21.62 -0.39
C TYR A 208 -5.18 -21.85 -1.49
N PHE A 209 -5.03 -20.91 -2.43
CA PHE A 209 -4.05 -21.03 -3.52
C PHE A 209 -2.59 -20.92 -3.06
N ASP A 210 -2.30 -20.16 -2.01
CA ASP A 210 -0.96 -20.08 -1.40
C ASP A 210 -0.52 -21.41 -0.76
N LYS A 211 -1.49 -22.27 -0.41
CA LYS A 211 -1.27 -23.62 0.14
C LYS A 211 -1.42 -24.73 -0.92
N GLU A 212 -1.70 -24.38 -2.17
CA GLU A 212 -1.99 -25.38 -3.21
C GLU A 212 -0.71 -26.09 -3.69
N ILE A 213 -0.69 -27.41 -3.53
CA ILE A 213 0.47 -28.27 -3.85
C ILE A 213 0.88 -28.18 -5.34
N SER A 214 -0.08 -27.98 -6.26
CA SER A 214 0.20 -27.81 -7.69
C SER A 214 0.91 -26.50 -8.04
N ASN A 215 1.06 -25.58 -7.07
CA ASN A 215 1.76 -24.30 -7.21
C ASN A 215 1.39 -23.56 -8.52
N ARG A 216 0.08 -23.47 -8.82
CA ARG A 216 -0.40 -22.80 -10.04
C ARG A 216 -0.14 -21.30 -10.07
N ASN A 217 0.42 -20.72 -9.00
CA ASN A 217 0.69 -19.29 -8.83
C ASN A 217 -0.54 -18.39 -9.13
N ILE A 218 -1.73 -18.87 -8.74
CA ILE A 218 -2.98 -18.13 -8.91
C ILE A 218 -3.01 -16.94 -7.95
N SER A 219 -3.54 -15.82 -8.42
CA SER A 219 -3.79 -14.63 -7.61
C SER A 219 -5.28 -14.34 -7.50
N VAL A 220 -5.74 -14.01 -6.30
CA VAL A 220 -7.12 -13.62 -5.99
C VAL A 220 -7.08 -12.30 -5.23
N ASN A 221 -7.67 -11.26 -5.82
CA ASN A 221 -7.72 -9.91 -5.24
C ASN A 221 -9.16 -9.36 -5.26
N SER A 222 -9.43 -8.32 -4.46
CA SER A 222 -10.67 -7.55 -4.54
C SER A 222 -10.42 -6.05 -4.66
N VAL A 223 -11.27 -5.41 -5.46
CA VAL A 223 -11.12 -4.02 -5.92
C VAL A 223 -12.45 -3.29 -5.79
N HIS A 224 -12.44 -2.03 -5.38
CA HIS A 224 -13.59 -1.16 -5.48
C HIS A 224 -13.40 -0.17 -6.65
N PRO A 225 -14.39 -0.03 -7.55
CA PRO A 225 -14.25 0.79 -8.75
C PRO A 225 -14.41 2.30 -8.48
N GLY A 226 -14.54 2.71 -7.20
CA GLY A 226 -14.90 4.08 -6.82
C GLY A 226 -16.42 4.34 -6.87
N TYR A 227 -16.81 5.61 -6.79
CA TYR A 227 -18.20 6.04 -7.02
C TYR A 227 -18.41 6.24 -8.51
N VAL A 228 -18.92 5.22 -9.20
CA VAL A 228 -19.11 5.19 -10.65
C VAL A 228 -20.56 5.46 -11.00
N GLU A 229 -20.86 6.23 -12.05
CA GLU A 229 -22.22 6.38 -12.55
C GLU A 229 -22.69 5.08 -13.23
N THR A 230 -23.70 4.47 -12.65
CA THR A 230 -24.35 3.25 -13.13
C THR A 230 -25.82 3.29 -12.73
N ASP A 231 -26.63 2.36 -13.23
CA ASP A 231 -28.03 2.22 -12.77
C ASP A 231 -28.15 1.97 -11.26
N MET A 232 -27.09 1.49 -10.58
CA MET A 232 -27.04 1.30 -9.13
C MET A 232 -26.81 2.60 -8.34
N THR A 233 -26.30 3.65 -8.97
CA THR A 233 -25.85 4.90 -8.31
C THR A 233 -26.60 6.14 -8.81
N ARG A 234 -27.17 6.12 -10.02
CA ARG A 234 -27.88 7.24 -10.67
C ARG A 234 -28.99 7.90 -9.84
N TYR A 235 -29.56 7.19 -8.86
CA TYR A 235 -30.63 7.69 -7.98
C TYR A 235 -30.25 7.80 -6.50
N VAL A 236 -28.95 7.75 -6.15
CA VAL A 236 -28.52 7.93 -4.75
C VAL A 236 -28.14 9.40 -4.52
N PRO A 237 -28.93 10.19 -3.74
CA PRO A 237 -28.59 11.57 -3.44
C PRO A 237 -27.50 11.64 -2.37
N ILE A 238 -26.25 11.35 -2.77
CA ILE A 238 -25.09 11.43 -1.88
C ILE A 238 -24.65 12.88 -1.75
N LYS A 239 -25.16 13.59 -0.74
CA LYS A 239 -24.49 14.77 -0.17
C LYS A 239 -23.29 14.30 0.68
N THR A 240 -22.21 13.87 0.04
CA THR A 240 -20.91 13.77 0.71
C THR A 240 -20.38 15.17 0.98
N SER A 241 -19.61 15.34 2.06
CA SER A 241 -18.88 16.58 2.38
C SER A 241 -17.72 16.90 1.42
N ARG A 242 -17.62 16.17 0.30
CA ARG A 242 -16.72 16.42 -0.83
C ARG A 242 -17.56 16.36 -2.10
N ASP A 243 -17.49 17.44 -2.86
CA ASP A 243 -18.30 17.73 -4.05
C ASP A 243 -17.72 17.02 -5.29
N GLN A 244 -17.65 15.68 -5.24
CA GLN A 244 -17.06 14.85 -6.30
C GLN A 244 -18.13 14.26 -7.22
N SER A 245 -18.04 14.59 -8.51
CA SER A 245 -18.83 13.95 -9.56
C SER A 245 -18.55 12.44 -9.64
N PRO A 246 -19.54 11.61 -10.02
CA PRO A 246 -19.29 10.19 -10.24
C PRO A 246 -18.32 9.95 -11.40
N LEU A 247 -17.50 8.91 -11.28
CA LEU A 247 -16.62 8.42 -12.33
C LEU A 247 -17.46 7.82 -13.48
N THR A 248 -16.93 7.90 -14.71
CA THR A 248 -17.46 7.14 -15.85
C THR A 248 -17.24 5.63 -15.66
N THR A 249 -18.01 4.81 -16.40
CA THR A 249 -17.86 3.35 -16.41
C THR A 249 -16.46 2.91 -16.85
N GLU A 250 -15.89 3.61 -17.81
CA GLU A 250 -14.54 3.47 -18.34
C GLU A 250 -13.50 3.78 -17.28
N GLU A 251 -13.67 4.85 -16.49
CA GLU A 251 -12.79 5.13 -15.35
C GLU A 251 -12.90 4.05 -14.27
N GLY A 252 -14.13 3.66 -13.92
CA GLY A 252 -14.43 2.58 -12.97
C GLY A 252 -13.82 1.23 -13.34
N SER A 253 -13.71 0.92 -14.63
CA SER A 253 -13.15 -0.33 -15.15
C SER A 253 -11.63 -0.46 -14.99
N ARG A 254 -10.91 0.66 -14.81
CA ARG A 254 -9.44 0.69 -14.84
C ARG A 254 -8.83 -0.21 -13.76
N ALA A 255 -9.33 -0.16 -12.53
CA ALA A 255 -8.74 -0.90 -11.40
C ALA A 255 -8.95 -2.42 -11.51
N PRO A 256 -10.14 -2.89 -11.92
CA PRO A 256 -10.32 -4.27 -12.37
C PRO A 256 -9.38 -4.69 -13.50
N LEU A 257 -9.23 -3.86 -14.54
CA LEU A 257 -8.36 -4.15 -15.70
C LEU A 257 -6.88 -4.28 -15.32
N TYR A 258 -6.38 -3.43 -14.43
CA TYR A 258 -4.98 -3.50 -13.97
C TYR A 258 -4.66 -4.82 -13.27
N LEU A 259 -5.52 -5.25 -12.34
CA LEU A 259 -5.37 -6.54 -11.66
C LEU A 259 -5.50 -7.72 -12.64
N ALA A 260 -6.39 -7.61 -13.62
CA ALA A 260 -6.60 -8.64 -14.64
C ALA A 260 -5.43 -8.78 -15.64
N LEU A 261 -4.77 -7.68 -16.02
CA LEU A 261 -3.82 -7.64 -17.13
C LEU A 261 -2.34 -7.68 -16.71
N GLY A 262 -2.00 -7.25 -15.49
CA GLY A 262 -0.59 -7.04 -15.13
C GLY A 262 -0.27 -6.99 -13.63
N GLY A 263 -1.15 -7.50 -12.77
CA GLY A 263 -0.94 -7.56 -11.31
C GLY A 263 0.15 -8.54 -10.83
N HIS A 264 1.19 -8.78 -11.62
CA HIS A 264 2.24 -9.77 -11.34
C HIS A 264 2.96 -9.46 -10.01
N GLY A 265 2.66 -10.27 -8.98
CA GLY A 265 3.22 -10.14 -7.62
C GLY A 265 2.21 -9.71 -6.56
N LEU A 266 1.04 -9.17 -6.94
CA LEU A 266 -0.03 -8.81 -6.00
C LEU A 266 -0.88 -10.05 -5.70
N LYS A 267 -1.01 -10.41 -4.42
CA LYS A 267 -1.80 -11.56 -3.92
C LYS A 267 -2.58 -11.16 -2.68
N GLY A 268 -3.86 -11.51 -2.60
CA GLY A 268 -4.70 -11.33 -1.40
C GLY A 268 -5.05 -9.88 -1.04
N TYR A 269 -4.84 -8.92 -1.96
CA TYR A 269 -5.20 -7.52 -1.72
C TYR A 269 -6.71 -7.33 -1.68
N TYR A 270 -7.18 -6.43 -0.81
CA TYR A 270 -8.58 -6.07 -0.69
C TYR A 270 -8.78 -4.55 -0.71
N ASN A 271 -9.86 -4.08 -1.35
CA ASN A 271 -10.25 -2.66 -1.47
C ASN A 271 -9.28 -1.72 -2.22
N MET A 272 -8.65 -2.18 -3.30
CA MET A 272 -7.90 -1.33 -4.25
C MET A 272 -8.82 -0.37 -5.07
N CYS A 273 -8.34 0.79 -5.56
CA CYS A 273 -9.18 1.84 -6.19
C CYS A 273 -8.65 2.37 -7.54
N VAL A 274 -9.52 3.04 -8.32
CA VAL A 274 -9.14 3.83 -9.51
C VAL A 274 -8.27 5.05 -9.15
N GLN A 275 -8.50 5.68 -7.99
CA GLN A 275 -7.70 6.81 -7.52
C GLN A 275 -6.25 6.42 -7.16
N THR A 276 -6.00 5.14 -6.83
CA THR A 276 -4.63 4.60 -6.68
C THR A 276 -3.94 4.30 -8.03
N MET A 277 -4.67 4.29 -9.15
CA MET A 277 -4.11 3.92 -10.47
C MET A 277 -3.61 5.06 -11.34
N SER A 278 -4.14 6.28 -11.20
CA SER A 278 -3.63 7.44 -11.97
C SER A 278 -2.13 7.62 -11.71
N LYS A 279 -1.69 7.27 -10.49
CA LYS A 279 -0.29 7.23 -10.04
C LYS A 279 0.53 6.09 -10.66
N GLN A 280 -0.08 4.96 -11.04
CA GLN A 280 0.61 3.81 -11.64
C GLN A 280 0.83 3.90 -13.16
N LYS A 281 0.07 4.72 -13.93
CA LYS A 281 0.33 4.85 -15.38
C LYS A 281 1.73 5.42 -15.71
N LYS A 282 2.35 6.17 -14.79
CA LYS A 282 3.76 6.63 -14.90
C LYS A 282 4.78 5.48 -14.77
N TYR A 283 4.44 4.35 -14.14
CA TYR A 283 5.36 3.24 -13.89
C TYR A 283 5.56 2.32 -15.09
N ILE A 284 4.52 2.05 -15.87
CA ILE A 284 4.61 1.08 -16.99
C ILE A 284 5.51 1.62 -18.11
N ALA A 285 5.46 2.92 -18.39
CA ALA A 285 6.38 3.59 -19.34
C ALA A 285 7.87 3.53 -18.92
N LEU A 286 8.16 3.23 -17.65
CA LEU A 286 9.51 2.98 -17.14
C LEU A 286 9.87 1.48 -17.16
N SER A 287 8.92 0.57 -16.93
CA SER A 287 9.17 -0.89 -16.97
C SER A 287 9.24 -1.47 -18.39
N GLU A 288 8.49 -0.94 -19.36
CA GLU A 288 8.59 -1.37 -20.76
C GLU A 288 9.96 -1.08 -21.38
N LYS A 289 10.64 -0.04 -20.88
CA LYS A 289 12.03 0.27 -21.24
C LYS A 289 13.07 -0.70 -20.65
N ILE A 290 12.65 -1.54 -19.69
CA ILE A 290 13.49 -2.54 -19.01
C ILE A 290 13.23 -3.95 -19.57
N PHE A 291 12.08 -4.21 -20.22
CA PHE A 291 11.74 -5.54 -20.74
C PHE A 291 12.40 -5.95 -22.07
N LEU A 292 13.13 -5.04 -22.72
CA LEU A 292 13.89 -5.35 -23.95
C LEU A 292 15.19 -6.14 -23.70
N THR A 293 15.57 -6.38 -22.45
CA THR A 293 16.78 -7.17 -22.13
C THR A 293 16.56 -8.69 -22.13
N ASP A 294 15.33 -9.18 -22.10
CA ASP A 294 15.06 -10.63 -22.10
C ASP A 294 15.28 -11.33 -23.46
N LEU A 295 15.57 -10.58 -24.54
CA LEU A 295 16.06 -11.15 -25.80
C LEU A 295 17.46 -11.78 -25.65
N VAL A 296 18.21 -11.42 -24.60
CA VAL A 296 19.52 -12.01 -24.26
C VAL A 296 19.40 -13.50 -23.90
N SER A 297 18.19 -14.00 -23.62
CA SER A 297 17.91 -15.42 -23.40
C SER A 297 18.27 -16.36 -24.56
N GLN A 298 18.53 -15.83 -25.77
CA GLN A 298 19.05 -16.61 -26.91
C GLN A 298 20.57 -16.86 -26.90
N HIS A 299 21.38 -16.11 -26.10
CA HIS A 299 22.85 -16.21 -26.08
C HIS A 299 23.40 -16.92 -24.84
N ARG A 300 22.76 -18.02 -24.43
CA ARG A 300 23.09 -18.81 -23.23
C ARG A 300 24.56 -19.28 -23.16
N ASN A 301 25.23 -19.47 -24.30
CA ASN A 301 26.56 -20.06 -24.37
C ASN A 301 27.71 -19.06 -24.11
N GLU A 302 27.48 -17.75 -24.22
CA GLU A 302 28.50 -16.72 -23.90
C GLU A 302 28.57 -16.43 -22.39
N ILE A 303 27.53 -16.79 -21.63
CA ILE A 303 27.44 -16.55 -20.19
C ILE A 303 28.29 -17.55 -19.37
N GLU A 304 28.59 -18.74 -19.90
CA GLU A 304 29.42 -19.72 -19.19
C GLU A 304 30.91 -19.32 -19.11
N SER A 305 31.45 -18.57 -20.09
CA SER A 305 32.81 -18.04 -19.94
C SER A 305 32.87 -16.95 -18.87
N ILE A 306 31.87 -16.07 -18.81
CA ILE A 306 31.77 -14.97 -17.83
C ILE A 306 31.67 -15.49 -16.39
N LYS A 307 31.02 -16.64 -16.16
CA LYS A 307 30.97 -17.28 -14.83
C LYS A 307 32.34 -17.69 -14.29
N THR A 308 33.32 -17.98 -15.16
CA THR A 308 34.67 -18.36 -14.73
C THR A 308 35.46 -17.15 -14.24
N ASP A 309 35.25 -15.99 -14.86
CA ASP A 309 35.91 -14.73 -14.47
C ASP A 309 35.27 -14.09 -13.23
N ALA A 310 33.94 -14.19 -13.08
CA ALA A 310 33.21 -13.61 -11.94
C ALA A 310 33.56 -14.24 -10.57
N VAL A 311 34.14 -15.44 -10.55
CA VAL A 311 34.57 -16.11 -9.30
C VAL A 311 35.86 -15.48 -8.73
N ASN A 312 36.62 -14.73 -9.53
CA ASN A 312 37.88 -14.11 -9.11
C ASN A 312 37.76 -12.64 -8.68
N ALA A 313 36.55 -12.06 -8.67
CA ALA A 313 36.30 -10.71 -8.18
C ALA A 313 35.80 -10.72 -6.72
N SER A 314 36.74 -10.76 -5.77
CA SER A 314 36.50 -10.26 -4.40
C SER A 314 35.98 -8.82 -4.48
N GLU A 315 34.98 -8.38 -3.70
CA GLU A 315 35.01 -8.30 -2.23
C GLU A 315 33.65 -8.63 -1.57
N LYS A 316 33.69 -9.33 -0.43
CA LYS A 316 32.59 -9.34 0.54
C LYS A 316 32.67 -8.07 1.41
N LYS A 317 31.52 -7.45 1.72
CA LYS A 317 31.12 -6.73 2.99
C LYS A 317 30.08 -5.62 2.68
N THR A 318 29.27 -5.05 3.60
CA THR A 318 28.50 -5.44 4.81
C THR A 318 28.32 -4.17 5.66
N TRP A 319 27.11 -3.84 6.14
CA TRP A 319 26.70 -3.21 7.44
C TRP A 319 25.40 -2.38 7.32
N ALA A 320 24.58 -2.32 8.38
CA ALA A 320 23.40 -1.42 8.45
C ALA A 320 23.23 -0.74 9.82
N ILE A 321 22.71 0.50 9.85
CA ILE A 321 22.55 1.35 11.03
C ILE A 321 21.14 1.93 11.11
N ILE A 322 20.52 1.96 12.30
CA ILE A 322 19.22 2.62 12.55
C ILE A 322 19.31 3.56 13.75
N THR A 323 18.92 4.84 13.59
CA THR A 323 19.13 5.93 14.57
C THR A 323 17.94 6.24 15.51
N THR A 324 18.19 6.89 16.66
CA THR A 324 17.32 6.85 17.88
C THR A 324 17.36 8.06 18.85
N GLU A 325 16.62 8.01 19.98
CA GLU A 325 15.90 9.17 20.55
C GLU A 325 16.00 9.49 22.06
N PHE A 326 15.68 10.75 22.43
CA PHE A 326 15.36 11.56 23.68
C PHE A 326 14.58 10.80 24.80
N ASN A 327 14.58 11.06 26.11
CA ASN A 327 15.16 12.01 27.09
C ASN A 327 14.49 13.34 27.42
N SER A 328 15.01 14.51 27.02
CA SER A 328 14.62 15.83 27.54
C SER A 328 13.23 16.32 27.10
N VAL A 329 12.33 15.38 26.80
CA VAL A 329 10.93 15.55 26.47
C VAL A 329 10.09 15.44 27.75
N PRO A 330 9.11 16.33 27.97
CA PRO A 330 8.13 16.16 29.04
C PRO A 330 7.47 14.78 28.99
N ASP A 331 7.18 14.19 30.15
CA ASP A 331 6.74 12.78 30.36
C ASP A 331 5.57 12.30 29.49
N HIS A 332 4.83 13.21 28.88
CA HIS A 332 3.69 12.90 28.01
C HIS A 332 4.10 12.60 26.55
N THR A 333 5.25 13.09 26.08
CA THR A 333 5.64 13.08 24.66
C THR A 333 5.90 11.66 24.13
N LYS A 334 5.59 11.40 22.84
CA LYS A 334 5.74 10.07 22.24
C LYS A 334 6.85 10.03 21.19
N VAL A 335 7.52 8.87 21.10
CA VAL A 335 8.91 8.71 20.62
C VAL A 335 9.03 7.34 19.91
N THR A 336 9.50 7.29 18.65
CA THR A 336 9.78 6.07 17.84
C THR A 336 11.27 5.81 17.55
N GLY A 337 11.90 4.94 18.36
CA GLY A 337 13.30 4.50 18.17
C GLY A 337 13.43 3.08 17.63
N ALA A 338 14.66 2.57 17.54
CA ALA A 338 14.97 1.20 17.13
C ALA A 338 14.81 0.16 18.26
N ASN A 339 14.64 0.60 19.52
CA ASN A 339 14.46 -0.27 20.67
C ASN A 339 13.00 -0.70 20.93
N LYS A 340 12.03 -0.20 20.15
CA LYS A 340 10.60 -0.54 20.18
C LYS A 340 9.92 -0.16 18.85
N GLY A 341 8.63 -0.48 18.67
CA GLY A 341 7.83 0.02 17.55
C GLY A 341 8.40 -0.30 16.15
N ILE A 342 8.19 0.61 15.20
CA ILE A 342 8.63 0.47 13.80
C ILE A 342 10.14 0.20 13.71
N GLY A 343 10.97 0.99 14.41
CA GLY A 343 12.42 0.88 14.29
C GLY A 343 12.94 -0.51 14.71
N TYR A 344 12.35 -1.12 15.74
CA TYR A 344 12.65 -2.49 16.15
C TYR A 344 12.31 -3.51 15.06
N ALA A 345 11.16 -3.36 14.41
CA ALA A 345 10.75 -4.20 13.29
C ALA A 345 11.65 -4.00 12.05
N ILE A 346 12.19 -2.80 11.82
CA ILE A 346 13.21 -2.58 10.78
C ILE A 346 14.52 -3.29 11.14
N VAL A 347 15.02 -3.21 12.39
CA VAL A 347 16.23 -3.98 12.79
C VAL A 347 16.03 -5.47 12.54
N LYS A 348 14.88 -6.02 12.97
CA LYS A 348 14.50 -7.43 12.75
C LYS A 348 14.51 -7.77 11.25
N GLY A 349 13.82 -6.99 10.42
CA GLY A 349 13.75 -7.21 8.98
C GLY A 349 15.11 -7.10 8.27
N LEU A 350 16.00 -6.21 8.72
CA LEU A 350 17.38 -6.15 8.20
C LEU A 350 18.17 -7.41 8.60
N CYS A 351 18.07 -7.88 9.84
CA CYS A 351 18.69 -9.14 10.26
C CYS A 351 18.12 -10.39 9.57
N GLU A 352 16.86 -10.36 9.14
CA GLU A 352 16.21 -11.44 8.37
C GLU A 352 16.72 -11.50 6.93
N ASN A 353 16.98 -10.35 6.30
CA ASN A 353 17.28 -10.27 4.87
C ASN A 353 18.76 -10.05 4.54
N LEU A 354 19.59 -9.65 5.51
CA LEU A 354 21.00 -9.33 5.31
C LEU A 354 21.92 -10.17 6.20
N ASN A 355 22.92 -10.79 5.58
CA ASN A 355 24.03 -11.45 6.29
C ASN A 355 25.15 -10.43 6.61
N CYS A 356 24.83 -9.43 7.45
CA CYS A 356 25.77 -8.40 7.91
C CYS A 356 25.52 -8.02 9.38
N LYS A 357 26.46 -7.30 10.04
CA LYS A 357 26.16 -6.63 11.32
C LYS A 357 25.11 -5.54 11.05
N VAL A 358 24.04 -5.60 11.82
CA VAL A 358 23.04 -4.54 11.94
C VAL A 358 23.24 -3.88 13.31
N TYR A 359 23.29 -2.56 13.35
CA TYR A 359 23.38 -1.76 14.57
C TYR A 359 22.00 -1.23 14.95
N LEU A 360 21.48 -1.71 16.07
CA LEU A 360 20.36 -1.10 16.79
C LEU A 360 20.97 -0.03 17.70
N THR A 361 20.72 1.25 17.43
CA THR A 361 21.08 2.29 18.40
C THR A 361 19.94 2.58 19.38
N ALA A 362 20.25 3.24 20.49
CA ALA A 362 19.31 3.88 21.42
C ALA A 362 20.12 4.88 22.24
N ARG A 363 19.59 6.05 22.65
CA ARG A 363 20.31 6.81 23.70
C ARG A 363 20.19 6.13 25.05
N ASN A 364 19.02 5.58 25.39
CA ASN A 364 18.89 4.77 26.60
C ASN A 364 19.56 3.41 26.37
N GLU A 365 20.79 3.27 26.88
CA GLU A 365 21.57 2.03 26.74
C GLU A 365 20.86 0.80 27.30
N ILE A 366 20.14 0.93 28.41
CA ILE A 366 19.46 -0.20 29.06
C ILE A 366 18.36 -0.73 28.14
N LEU A 367 17.50 0.16 27.63
CA LEU A 367 16.42 -0.22 26.71
C LEU A 367 16.96 -0.73 25.37
N GLY A 368 18.05 -0.15 24.85
CA GLY A 368 18.69 -0.63 23.62
C GLY A 368 19.33 -2.01 23.76
N LYS A 369 20.07 -2.25 24.86
CA LYS A 369 20.66 -3.57 25.19
C LYS A 369 19.57 -4.62 25.43
N GLN A 370 18.45 -4.26 26.06
CA GLN A 370 17.28 -5.13 26.21
C GLN A 370 16.63 -5.48 24.86
N ALA A 371 16.48 -4.51 23.96
CA ALA A 371 15.94 -4.75 22.62
C ALA A 371 16.84 -5.69 21.80
N VAL A 372 18.16 -5.50 21.84
CA VAL A 372 19.13 -6.42 21.23
C VAL A 372 19.06 -7.82 21.85
N SER A 373 18.85 -7.94 23.16
CA SER A 373 18.70 -9.25 23.83
C SER A 373 17.46 -10.01 23.32
N LYS A 374 16.32 -9.33 23.20
CA LYS A 374 15.09 -9.90 22.61
C LYS A 374 15.30 -10.35 21.16
N LEU A 375 16.07 -9.60 20.36
CA LEU A 375 16.39 -10.02 18.99
C LEU A 375 17.31 -11.25 18.95
N LYS A 376 18.22 -11.39 19.94
CA LYS A 376 19.07 -12.57 20.12
C LYS A 376 18.30 -13.82 20.55
N GLU A 377 17.29 -13.67 21.40
CA GLU A 377 16.36 -14.74 21.75
C GLU A 377 15.57 -15.27 20.53
N LEU A 378 15.32 -14.39 19.54
CA LEU A 378 14.71 -14.75 18.25
C LEU A 378 15.72 -15.27 17.20
N GLY A 379 17.00 -15.43 17.54
CA GLY A 379 18.05 -15.94 16.65
C GLY A 379 18.76 -14.89 15.79
N TYR A 380 18.48 -13.59 15.95
CA TYR A 380 19.16 -12.51 15.23
C TYR A 380 20.33 -11.94 16.04
N HIS A 381 21.37 -11.42 15.37
CA HIS A 381 22.59 -10.97 16.06
C HIS A 381 22.96 -9.49 15.84
N PRO A 382 22.02 -8.54 16.03
CA PRO A 382 22.35 -7.12 15.98
C PRO A 382 23.30 -6.72 17.11
N GLN A 383 24.08 -5.67 16.85
CA GLN A 383 24.94 -5.01 17.83
C GLN A 383 24.22 -3.79 18.40
N PHE A 384 24.60 -3.39 19.62
CA PHE A 384 24.12 -2.16 20.24
C PHE A 384 25.20 -1.08 20.21
N HIS A 385 24.82 0.17 19.91
CA HIS A 385 25.63 1.35 20.23
C HIS A 385 24.74 2.49 20.74
N GLN A 386 25.25 3.31 21.66
CA GLN A 386 24.52 4.49 22.13
C GLN A 386 24.45 5.54 21.00
N LEU A 387 23.28 6.14 20.77
CA LEU A 387 23.12 7.30 19.88
C LEU A 387 21.92 8.14 20.28
N ASP A 388 22.17 9.41 20.59
CA ASP A 388 21.19 10.48 20.68
C ASP A 388 21.39 11.43 19.50
N ILE A 389 20.38 11.58 18.66
CA ILE A 389 20.49 12.44 17.47
C ILE A 389 20.36 13.94 17.79
N THR A 390 20.08 14.34 19.04
CA THR A 390 20.12 15.75 19.46
C THR A 390 21.42 16.17 20.14
N ASP A 391 22.29 15.21 20.46
CA ASP A 391 23.61 15.48 21.05
C ASP A 391 24.73 15.26 20.03
N GLN A 392 25.37 16.35 19.63
CA GLN A 392 26.48 16.30 18.68
C GLN A 392 27.68 15.51 19.20
N GLU A 393 27.90 15.40 20.52
CA GLU A 393 28.96 14.56 21.09
C GLU A 393 28.62 13.07 20.97
N SER A 394 27.37 12.67 21.23
CA SER A 394 26.87 11.32 20.96
C SER A 394 27.00 10.93 19.47
N ILE A 395 26.59 11.81 18.54
CA ILE A 395 26.75 11.57 17.09
C ILE A 395 28.24 11.45 16.71
N ASN A 396 29.10 12.34 17.24
CA ASN A 396 30.55 12.28 17.01
C ASN A 396 31.18 10.99 17.54
N THR A 397 30.78 10.55 18.73
CA THR A 397 31.22 9.29 19.36
C THR A 397 30.85 8.10 18.50
N PHE A 398 29.60 8.03 18.05
CA PHE A 398 29.14 6.96 17.16
C PHE A 398 29.83 6.98 15.79
N ARG A 399 30.03 8.15 15.18
CA ARG A 399 30.83 8.31 13.95
C ARG A 399 32.23 7.75 14.12
N ASN A 400 32.92 8.11 15.21
CA ASN A 400 34.27 7.65 15.48
C ASN A 400 34.30 6.13 15.63
N TYR A 401 33.38 5.57 16.42
CA TYR A 401 33.23 4.11 16.58
C TYR A 401 33.03 3.40 15.23
N ILE A 402 32.11 3.86 14.37
CA ILE A 402 31.88 3.25 13.04
C ILE A 402 33.11 3.42 12.14
N LYS A 403 33.78 4.57 12.15
CA LYS A 403 34.99 4.81 11.37
C LYS A 403 36.14 3.87 11.77
N GLU A 404 36.31 3.64 13.07
CA GLU A 404 37.39 2.83 13.64
C GLU A 404 37.15 1.32 13.53
N ASN A 405 35.90 0.86 13.77
CA ASN A 405 35.58 -0.57 13.86
C ASN A 405 35.03 -1.15 12.55
N GLU A 406 34.33 -0.34 11.76
CA GLU A 406 33.50 -0.79 10.65
C GLU A 406 33.95 -0.22 9.29
N GLY A 407 34.64 0.91 9.27
CA GLY A 407 35.27 1.52 8.09
C GLY A 407 34.29 2.11 7.06
N GLY A 408 32.99 2.13 7.35
CA GLY A 408 31.97 2.75 6.50
C GLY A 408 30.57 2.18 6.72
N ILE A 409 29.59 2.76 6.03
CA ILE A 409 28.15 2.50 6.19
C ILE A 409 27.56 2.18 4.82
N ASP A 410 26.86 1.05 4.68
CA ASP A 410 26.12 0.72 3.45
C ASP A 410 24.64 1.12 3.56
N ILE A 411 24.02 0.95 4.73
CA ILE A 411 22.61 1.30 4.98
C ILE A 411 22.50 2.19 6.23
N LEU A 412 21.81 3.33 6.10
CA LEU A 412 21.49 4.27 7.18
C LEU A 412 19.98 4.53 7.21
N VAL A 413 19.31 4.15 8.29
CA VAL A 413 17.87 4.42 8.50
C VAL A 413 17.67 5.45 9.60
N ASN A 414 17.27 6.64 9.22
CA ASN A 414 16.93 7.73 10.13
C ASN A 414 15.47 7.59 10.57
N ASN A 415 15.26 6.85 11.66
CA ASN A 415 13.92 6.51 12.19
C ASN A 415 13.45 7.44 13.33
N ALA A 416 14.39 7.96 14.12
CA ALA A 416 14.14 8.78 15.30
C ALA A 416 13.19 9.96 15.02
N ALA A 417 12.08 10.04 15.77
CA ALA A 417 11.15 11.16 15.70
C ALA A 417 10.22 11.24 16.92
N ILE A 418 9.99 12.44 17.44
CA ILE A 418 8.93 12.71 18.42
C ILE A 418 7.68 13.28 17.77
N ALA A 419 6.54 13.03 18.41
CA ALA A 419 5.24 13.59 18.06
C ALA A 419 4.47 14.01 19.33
N TYR A 420 3.42 14.80 19.14
CA TYR A 420 2.54 15.21 20.23
C TYR A 420 1.89 13.99 20.92
N PRO A 421 1.68 14.05 22.24
CA PRO A 421 0.76 13.13 22.93
C PRO A 421 -0.66 13.26 22.37
N VAL A 422 -1.39 12.14 22.31
CA VAL A 422 -2.74 12.07 21.71
C VAL A 422 -3.80 12.85 22.51
N ASP A 423 -3.58 13.10 23.80
CA ASP A 423 -4.53 13.77 24.70
C ASP A 423 -4.24 15.27 24.94
N VAL A 424 -3.34 15.89 24.16
CA VAL A 424 -2.97 17.31 24.36
C VAL A 424 -4.11 18.24 23.93
N LYS A 425 -4.53 19.10 24.86
CA LYS A 425 -5.53 20.14 24.63
C LYS A 425 -4.93 21.48 24.19
N GLU A 426 -3.66 21.73 24.47
CA GLU A 426 -2.95 22.98 24.18
C GLU A 426 -1.52 22.68 23.70
N PHE A 427 -1.16 23.17 22.51
CA PHE A 427 0.21 23.06 21.99
C PHE A 427 1.15 23.96 22.80
N SER A 428 2.29 23.43 23.26
CA SER A 428 3.32 24.23 23.93
C SER A 428 4.49 24.53 22.98
N MET A 429 4.90 25.79 22.95
CA MET A 429 6.03 26.27 22.14
C MET A 429 7.32 25.50 22.45
N GLU A 430 7.52 25.06 23.69
CA GLU A 430 8.66 24.24 24.10
C GLU A 430 8.65 22.87 23.39
N LEU A 431 7.50 22.20 23.34
CA LEU A 431 7.33 20.94 22.63
C LEU A 431 7.46 21.13 21.11
N ASP A 432 6.93 22.22 20.56
CA ASP A 432 7.06 22.54 19.13
C ASP A 432 8.53 22.73 18.71
N LEU A 433 9.30 23.48 19.51
CA LEU A 433 10.74 23.68 19.29
C LEU A 433 11.51 22.37 19.43
N LEU A 434 11.16 21.54 20.39
CA LEU A 434 11.77 20.23 20.61
C LEU A 434 11.47 19.25 19.47
N ILE A 435 10.26 19.28 18.90
CA ILE A 435 9.87 18.50 17.71
C ILE A 435 10.71 18.90 16.49
N ILE A 436 10.90 20.20 16.24
CA ILE A 436 11.73 20.69 15.12
C ILE A 436 13.21 20.34 15.33
N SER A 437 13.73 20.57 16.54
CA SER A 437 15.10 20.24 16.91
C SER A 437 15.39 18.74 16.77
N THR A 438 14.43 17.90 17.11
CA THR A 438 14.52 16.45 16.99
C THR A 438 14.41 15.98 15.54
N ASN A 439 13.23 16.15 14.94
CA ASN A 439 12.85 15.44 13.73
C ASN A 439 13.59 15.97 12.49
N TYR A 440 13.92 17.28 12.50
CA TYR A 440 14.63 17.95 11.41
C TYR A 440 16.11 18.13 11.73
N LEU A 441 16.48 18.91 12.76
CA LEU A 441 17.89 19.24 13.01
C LEU A 441 18.71 18.01 13.43
N GLY A 442 18.16 17.12 14.28
CA GLY A 442 18.86 15.91 14.67
C GLY A 442 19.12 14.96 13.49
N SER A 443 18.11 14.77 12.62
CA SER A 443 18.26 14.02 11.37
C SER A 443 19.31 14.65 10.44
N LEU A 444 19.34 15.98 10.35
CA LEU A 444 20.34 16.73 9.58
C LEU A 444 21.76 16.50 10.13
N HIS A 445 21.98 16.71 11.42
CA HIS A 445 23.31 16.54 12.04
C HIS A 445 23.83 15.11 11.92
N VAL A 446 22.94 14.10 12.03
CA VAL A 446 23.28 12.69 11.77
C VAL A 446 23.73 12.50 10.32
N CYS A 447 22.97 13.01 9.35
CA CYS A 447 23.36 12.95 7.95
C CYS A 447 24.72 13.62 7.71
N GLU A 448 24.88 14.89 8.07
CA GLU A 448 26.14 15.63 7.87
C GLU A 448 27.35 14.96 8.55
N THR A 449 27.15 14.38 9.74
CA THR A 449 28.24 13.73 10.50
C THR A 449 28.59 12.33 9.98
N LEU A 450 27.62 11.58 9.43
CA LEU A 450 27.80 10.20 8.96
C LEU A 450 27.96 10.05 7.44
N PHE A 451 27.54 11.03 6.63
CA PHE A 451 27.68 11.01 5.17
C PHE A 451 29.13 10.81 4.70
N PRO A 452 30.17 11.38 5.35
CA PRO A 452 31.57 11.10 5.03
C PRO A 452 32.02 9.64 5.25
N LEU A 453 31.16 8.79 5.86
CA LEU A 453 31.39 7.35 6.04
C LEU A 453 30.53 6.47 5.12
N LEU A 454 29.66 7.04 4.29
CA LEU A 454 28.87 6.26 3.33
C LEU A 454 29.81 5.62 2.29
N ARG A 455 29.58 4.34 1.99
CA ARG A 455 30.31 3.62 0.94
C ARG A 455 29.68 3.82 -0.43
N ARG A 456 30.36 3.31 -1.47
CA ARG A 456 29.77 3.17 -2.81
C ARG A 456 28.54 2.27 -2.74
N ASN A 457 27.45 2.67 -3.41
CA ASN A 457 26.14 2.02 -3.32
C ASN A 457 25.59 2.01 -1.88
N SER A 458 25.55 3.17 -1.20
CA SER A 458 24.83 3.29 0.07
C SER A 458 23.35 3.64 -0.10
N GLN A 459 22.54 3.26 0.89
CA GLN A 459 21.10 3.57 0.98
C GLN A 459 20.81 4.33 2.28
N VAL A 460 20.28 5.54 2.15
CA VAL A 460 19.83 6.39 3.26
C VAL A 460 18.31 6.48 3.21
N VAL A 461 17.65 6.15 4.33
CA VAL A 461 16.19 6.11 4.46
C VAL A 461 15.74 7.03 5.58
N ASN A 462 15.12 8.16 5.23
CA ASN A 462 14.56 9.11 6.17
C ASN A 462 13.09 8.76 6.46
N VAL A 463 12.79 8.25 7.65
CA VAL A 463 11.41 7.90 8.05
C VAL A 463 10.63 9.18 8.33
N SER A 464 9.87 9.60 7.32
CA SER A 464 9.03 10.78 7.34
C SER A 464 7.65 10.46 7.95
N SER A 465 6.55 10.93 7.35
CA SER A 465 5.17 10.64 7.75
C SER A 465 4.22 10.97 6.60
N SER A 466 2.94 10.59 6.67
CA SER A 466 1.94 10.93 5.65
C SER A 466 1.81 12.44 5.45
N VAL A 467 1.92 13.18 6.55
CA VAL A 467 1.93 14.65 6.62
C VAL A 467 3.24 15.30 6.15
N GLY A 468 4.26 14.51 5.79
CA GLY A 468 5.53 15.03 5.28
C GLY A 468 5.50 15.52 3.84
N HIS A 469 4.35 15.42 3.16
CA HIS A 469 4.15 15.79 1.76
C HIS A 469 3.93 17.31 1.58
N SER A 470 4.39 17.92 0.48
CA SER A 470 4.31 19.40 0.30
C SER A 470 2.87 19.94 0.25
N SER A 471 1.89 19.09 -0.05
CA SER A 471 0.45 19.40 0.01
C SER A 471 -0.05 19.79 1.42
N PHE A 472 0.74 19.55 2.47
CA PHE A 472 0.45 19.99 3.84
C PHE A 472 1.05 21.37 4.15
N ILE A 473 1.66 22.06 3.20
CA ILE A 473 2.05 23.47 3.36
C ILE A 473 0.82 24.35 3.04
N PRO A 474 0.25 25.13 3.99
CA PRO A 474 -1.02 25.81 3.77
C PRO A 474 -0.94 27.00 2.80
N SER A 475 0.20 27.71 2.78
CA SER A 475 0.40 28.91 1.98
C SER A 475 1.27 28.63 0.76
N GLU A 476 0.81 29.03 -0.42
CA GLU A 476 1.58 28.96 -1.67
C GLU A 476 2.89 29.76 -1.61
N ASN A 477 2.99 30.81 -0.77
CA ASN A 477 4.25 31.54 -0.57
C ASN A 477 5.30 30.69 0.17
N ILE A 478 4.89 29.93 1.19
CA ILE A 478 5.79 29.00 1.88
C ILE A 478 6.05 27.79 0.97
N LYS A 479 5.01 27.27 0.32
CA LYS A 479 5.10 26.08 -0.54
C LYS A 479 6.05 26.29 -1.70
N SER A 480 5.97 27.40 -2.43
CA SER A 480 6.89 27.74 -3.52
C SER A 480 8.36 27.80 -3.09
N ARG A 481 8.65 28.22 -1.84
CA ARG A 481 10.02 28.22 -1.30
C ARG A 481 10.53 26.81 -0.97
N PHE A 482 9.68 25.94 -0.43
CA PHE A 482 9.99 24.51 -0.23
C PHE A 482 10.05 23.72 -1.54
N CYS A 483 9.31 24.15 -2.55
CA CYS A 483 9.20 23.49 -3.85
C CYS A 483 10.13 24.10 -4.92
N ASP A 484 11.05 25.00 -4.54
CA ASP A 484 12.06 25.53 -5.45
C ASP A 484 12.95 24.36 -5.94
N PRO A 485 13.02 24.08 -7.26
CA PRO A 485 13.85 23.00 -7.79
C PRO A 485 15.35 23.17 -7.46
N ASN A 486 15.78 24.41 -7.18
CA ASN A 486 17.14 24.76 -6.81
C ASN A 486 17.34 24.91 -5.29
N LEU A 487 16.33 24.60 -4.46
CA LEU A 487 16.41 24.72 -3.00
C LEU A 487 17.70 24.10 -2.47
N THR A 488 18.55 24.91 -1.84
CA THR A 488 19.81 24.47 -1.22
C THR A 488 19.61 24.13 0.25
N LEU A 489 20.55 23.38 0.82
CA LEU A 489 20.53 23.05 2.25
C LEU A 489 20.52 24.32 3.13
N ASN A 490 21.31 25.34 2.76
CA ASN A 490 21.32 26.63 3.45
C ASN A 490 19.96 27.35 3.39
N GLN A 491 19.27 27.33 2.23
CA GLN A 491 17.94 27.92 2.10
C GLN A 491 16.86 27.13 2.88
N LEU A 492 16.97 25.80 2.93
CA LEU A 492 16.09 24.95 3.74
C LEU A 492 16.31 25.19 5.25
N ASN A 493 17.55 25.33 5.69
CA ASN A 493 17.87 25.73 7.07
C ASN A 493 17.31 27.12 7.39
N GLN A 494 17.50 28.11 6.52
CA GLN A 494 16.93 29.46 6.67
C GLN A 494 15.39 29.46 6.69
N LEU A 495 14.73 28.56 5.93
CA LEU A 495 13.29 28.34 6.01
C LEU A 495 12.90 27.85 7.41
N MET A 496 13.57 26.83 7.94
CA MET A 496 13.24 26.26 9.25
C MET A 496 13.60 27.19 10.42
N GLU A 497 14.68 27.95 10.32
CA GLU A 497 15.00 29.05 11.25
C GLU A 497 13.92 30.14 11.23
N THR A 498 13.37 30.46 10.06
CA THR A 498 12.28 31.43 9.93
C THR A 498 10.99 30.89 10.53
N TYR A 499 10.63 29.63 10.28
CA TYR A 499 9.52 28.97 10.96
C TYR A 499 9.68 29.03 12.50
N VAL A 500 10.84 28.65 13.02
CA VAL A 500 11.14 28.70 14.46
C VAL A 500 11.06 30.12 15.03
N ARG A 501 11.49 31.14 14.28
CA ARG A 501 11.37 32.55 14.67
C ARG A 501 9.90 33.00 14.71
N ASP A 502 9.13 32.68 13.68
CA ASP A 502 7.72 33.06 13.56
C ASP A 502 6.84 32.30 14.56
N LEU A 503 7.22 31.06 14.90
CA LEU A 503 6.63 30.25 15.96
C LEU A 503 6.87 30.90 17.33
N LYS A 504 8.14 31.25 17.66
CA LYS A 504 8.50 31.95 18.91
C LYS A 504 7.78 33.29 19.08
N ASN A 505 7.52 33.99 17.97
CA ASN A 505 6.79 35.25 17.95
C ASN A 505 5.25 35.08 17.88
N ASN A 506 4.74 33.84 17.86
CA ASN A 506 3.33 33.48 17.70
C ASN A 506 2.64 34.11 16.47
N VAL A 507 3.36 34.18 15.35
CA VAL A 507 2.91 34.75 14.06
C VAL A 507 3.03 33.77 12.89
N HIS A 508 3.47 32.54 13.13
CA HIS A 508 3.67 31.52 12.09
C HIS A 508 2.41 31.26 11.23
N ILE A 509 1.23 31.08 11.84
CA ILE A 509 -0.03 30.92 11.09
C ILE A 509 -0.33 32.15 10.21
N LYS A 510 -0.10 33.36 10.74
CA LYS A 510 -0.28 34.63 10.00
C LYS A 510 0.63 34.74 8.77
N TYR A 511 1.84 34.19 8.84
CA TYR A 511 2.77 34.12 7.70
C TYR A 511 2.56 32.87 6.82
N GLY A 512 1.53 32.06 7.09
CA GLY A 512 1.11 30.96 6.22
C GLY A 512 1.85 29.63 6.46
N TRP A 513 2.58 29.51 7.57
CA TRP A 513 3.12 28.24 8.04
C TRP A 513 2.01 27.34 8.58
N HIS A 514 2.22 26.02 8.61
CA HIS A 514 1.30 25.13 9.31
C HIS A 514 1.39 25.34 10.83
N GLU A 515 0.26 25.28 11.52
CA GLU A 515 0.12 25.41 12.99
C GLU A 515 0.79 24.27 13.80
N ASN A 516 1.37 23.27 13.13
CA ASN A 516 1.74 22.01 13.75
C ASN A 516 3.21 21.71 13.43
N ALA A 517 4.05 21.74 14.46
CA ALA A 517 5.48 21.58 14.32
C ALA A 517 5.87 20.17 13.87
N TYR A 518 5.09 19.13 14.20
CA TYR A 518 5.32 17.78 13.70
C TYR A 518 5.17 17.73 12.17
N ILE A 519 4.08 18.29 11.64
CA ILE A 519 3.84 18.41 10.19
C ILE A 519 4.99 19.17 9.53
N MET A 520 5.33 20.37 10.02
CA MET A 520 6.44 21.16 9.48
C MET A 520 7.79 20.42 9.54
N SER A 521 8.06 19.66 10.61
CA SER A 521 9.29 18.88 10.75
C SER A 521 9.41 17.75 9.71
N LYS A 522 8.30 17.08 9.38
CA LYS A 522 8.26 15.98 8.42
C LYS A 522 8.26 16.49 6.97
N ILE A 523 7.67 17.65 6.71
CA ILE A 523 7.82 18.38 5.44
C ILE A 523 9.30 18.74 5.23
N ALA A 524 9.95 19.30 6.24
CA ALA A 524 11.36 19.68 6.18
C ALA A 524 12.30 18.47 6.00
N LEU A 525 12.03 17.34 6.67
CA LEU A 525 12.79 16.10 6.49
C LEU A 525 12.64 15.51 5.07
N SER A 526 11.47 15.64 4.46
CA SER A 526 11.22 15.18 3.09
C SER A 526 11.87 16.11 2.06
N ALA A 527 11.83 17.44 2.29
CA ALA A 527 12.60 18.40 1.49
C ALA A 527 14.11 18.16 1.60
N LEU A 528 14.62 17.94 2.83
CA LEU A 528 16.04 17.63 3.09
C LEU A 528 16.51 16.41 2.31
N THR A 529 15.68 15.37 2.22
CA THR A 529 15.95 14.16 1.44
C THR A 529 16.20 14.49 -0.04
N ILE A 530 15.36 15.34 -0.64
CA ILE A 530 15.49 15.75 -2.04
C ILE A 530 16.77 16.57 -2.24
N VAL A 531 17.03 17.53 -1.34
CA VAL A 531 18.25 18.35 -1.36
C VAL A 531 19.51 17.49 -1.25
N GLN A 532 19.56 16.57 -0.29
CA GLN A 532 20.69 15.66 -0.07
C GLN A 532 20.91 14.72 -1.26
N GLN A 533 19.84 14.18 -1.87
CA GLN A 533 20.02 13.40 -3.10
C GLN A 533 20.60 14.26 -4.23
N ARG A 534 20.15 15.51 -4.37
CA ARG A 534 20.65 16.41 -5.42
C ARG A 534 22.14 16.71 -5.20
N GLN A 535 22.56 16.97 -3.97
CA GLN A 535 23.98 17.08 -3.59
C GLN A 535 24.77 15.81 -3.98
N PHE A 536 24.30 14.60 -3.65
CA PHE A 536 24.98 13.37 -4.09
C PHE A 536 25.00 13.16 -5.61
N ASN A 537 24.03 13.70 -6.35
CA ASN A 537 24.03 13.66 -7.82
C ASN A 537 25.02 14.68 -8.42
N GLU A 538 25.26 15.81 -7.76
CA GLU A 538 26.18 16.87 -8.16
C GLU A 538 27.65 16.56 -7.76
N GLU A 539 27.86 16.07 -6.54
CA GLU A 539 29.18 15.86 -5.93
C GLU A 539 29.85 14.54 -6.34
N ALA A 540 29.08 13.50 -6.65
CA ALA A 540 29.62 12.13 -6.75
C ALA A 540 29.58 11.54 -8.18
N GLN A 541 30.62 11.81 -8.97
CA GLN A 541 31.02 10.84 -9.98
C GLN A 541 31.32 9.49 -9.28
N ASN A 542 30.63 8.43 -9.73
CA ASN A 542 30.80 7.02 -9.37
C ASN A 542 30.35 6.47 -8.00
N GLN A 543 29.89 7.24 -7.00
CA GLN A 543 29.51 6.63 -5.70
C GLN A 543 28.12 5.95 -5.67
N ASN A 544 27.18 6.33 -6.54
CA ASN A 544 25.84 5.72 -6.62
C ASN A 544 25.04 5.68 -5.28
N ILE A 545 25.17 6.71 -4.45
CA ILE A 545 24.38 6.84 -3.21
C ILE A 545 22.91 7.11 -3.53
N SER A 546 22.02 6.59 -2.69
CA SER A 546 20.57 6.71 -2.76
C SER A 546 20.05 7.27 -1.43
N VAL A 547 19.37 8.41 -1.46
CA VAL A 547 18.73 9.04 -0.30
C VAL A 547 17.24 9.18 -0.60
N ASN A 548 16.39 8.52 0.18
CA ASN A 548 14.94 8.54 0.00
C ASN A 548 14.23 8.76 1.34
N SER A 549 12.98 9.21 1.29
CA SER A 549 12.14 9.39 2.48
C SER A 549 10.88 8.54 2.38
N VAL A 550 10.32 8.17 3.52
CA VAL A 550 9.21 7.21 3.57
C VAL A 550 8.16 7.55 4.60
N ASN A 551 6.89 7.44 4.23
CA ASN A 551 5.77 7.34 5.15
C ASN A 551 5.55 5.86 5.52
N PRO A 552 5.77 5.43 6.78
CA PRO A 552 5.49 4.06 7.22
C PRO A 552 3.99 3.77 7.40
N GLY A 553 3.13 4.79 7.28
CA GLY A 553 1.70 4.69 7.56
C GLY A 553 1.37 4.95 9.03
N TYR A 554 0.14 4.60 9.42
CA TYR A 554 -0.35 4.81 10.78
C TYR A 554 -0.30 3.50 11.56
N VAL A 555 0.77 3.38 12.34
CA VAL A 555 1.25 2.12 12.91
C VAL A 555 0.99 2.06 14.40
N ASP A 556 0.45 0.93 14.87
CA ASP A 556 0.23 0.62 16.28
C ASP A 556 1.56 0.69 17.05
N THR A 557 1.70 1.80 17.77
CA THR A 557 2.91 2.22 18.49
C THR A 557 2.51 3.17 19.62
N ASP A 558 3.41 3.36 20.59
CA ASP A 558 3.32 4.40 21.62
C ASP A 558 3.08 5.80 21.02
N MET A 559 3.63 6.08 19.83
CA MET A 559 3.43 7.34 19.08
C MET A 559 2.00 7.53 18.60
N SER A 560 1.35 6.45 18.15
CA SER A 560 -0.08 6.45 17.84
C SER A 560 -0.98 6.30 19.08
N ALA A 561 -0.41 6.20 20.30
CA ALA A 561 -1.11 5.72 21.50
C ALA A 561 -1.92 4.42 21.26
N HIS A 562 -1.35 3.49 20.49
CA HIS A 562 -1.98 2.23 20.07
C HIS A 562 -3.32 2.36 19.31
N THR A 563 -3.51 3.47 18.60
CA THR A 563 -4.67 3.68 17.70
C THR A 563 -4.34 3.50 16.21
N GLY A 564 -3.09 3.14 15.89
CA GLY A 564 -2.66 2.80 14.54
C GLY A 564 -3.41 1.59 13.97
N ILE A 565 -3.50 1.54 12.63
CA ILE A 565 -4.22 0.50 11.88
C ILE A 565 -3.31 -0.57 11.28
N LEU A 566 -1.98 -0.36 11.32
CA LEU A 566 -0.96 -1.28 10.84
C LEU A 566 -0.16 -1.86 12.02
N THR A 567 0.31 -3.10 11.91
CA THR A 567 1.31 -3.63 12.87
C THR A 567 2.69 -3.01 12.66
N VAL A 568 3.59 -3.15 13.64
CA VAL A 568 4.97 -2.64 13.54
C VAL A 568 5.74 -3.26 12.37
N GLU A 569 5.47 -4.53 12.05
CA GLU A 569 6.02 -5.24 10.89
C GLU A 569 5.47 -4.67 9.58
N GLU A 570 4.16 -4.39 9.50
CA GLU A 570 3.55 -3.76 8.33
C GLU A 570 4.11 -2.36 8.08
N GLY A 571 4.27 -1.57 9.16
CA GLY A 571 4.90 -0.24 9.11
C GLY A 571 6.37 -0.26 8.70
N ALA A 572 7.10 -1.33 9.01
CA ALA A 572 8.49 -1.51 8.61
C ALA A 572 8.67 -1.88 7.13
N ARG A 573 7.62 -2.33 6.42
CA ARG A 573 7.72 -2.79 5.02
C ARG A 573 8.29 -1.74 4.07
N ALA A 574 7.81 -0.50 4.12
CA ALA A 574 8.25 0.56 3.21
C ALA A 574 9.67 1.07 3.52
N PRO A 575 10.06 1.29 4.80
CA PRO A 575 11.47 1.50 5.16
C PRO A 575 12.40 0.35 4.73
N LEU A 576 12.01 -0.91 4.93
CA LEU A 576 12.81 -2.08 4.52
C LEU A 576 12.94 -2.18 2.99
N PHE A 577 11.88 -1.91 2.23
CA PHE A 577 11.94 -1.86 0.77
C PHE A 577 12.97 -0.82 0.25
N LEU A 578 13.06 0.34 0.90
CA LEU A 578 14.07 1.34 0.58
C LEU A 578 15.49 1.01 1.05
N ALA A 579 15.62 0.23 2.12
CA ALA A 579 16.90 -0.15 2.73
C ALA A 579 17.47 -1.49 2.19
N LEU A 580 16.68 -2.24 1.43
CA LEU A 580 17.05 -3.50 0.76
C LEU A 580 16.94 -3.38 -0.78
N GLY A 581 16.71 -2.17 -1.30
CA GLY A 581 16.44 -1.92 -2.71
C GLY A 581 17.68 -2.05 -3.59
N ASN A 582 17.56 -1.71 -4.88
CA ASN A 582 18.66 -1.76 -5.86
C ASN A 582 19.14 -0.37 -6.32
N HIS A 583 19.04 0.67 -5.46
CA HIS A 583 19.43 2.07 -5.73
C HIS A 583 18.70 2.76 -6.90
N SER A 584 17.63 2.15 -7.44
CA SER A 584 16.82 2.71 -8.53
C SER A 584 16.02 3.95 -8.12
N LEU A 585 15.64 4.06 -6.85
CA LEU A 585 14.98 5.24 -6.28
C LEU A 585 16.02 6.19 -5.71
N LYS A 586 15.95 7.47 -6.10
CA LYS A 586 16.85 8.54 -5.67
C LYS A 586 16.04 9.81 -5.42
N GLY A 587 16.07 10.35 -4.20
CA GLY A 587 15.38 11.59 -3.83
C GLY A 587 13.86 11.44 -3.79
N GLN A 588 13.36 10.22 -3.66
CA GLN A 588 11.93 9.91 -3.75
C GLN A 588 11.24 9.91 -2.39
N PHE A 589 9.94 10.19 -2.39
CA PHE A 589 9.07 10.11 -1.23
C PHE A 589 8.14 8.89 -1.37
N VAL A 590 8.43 7.83 -0.63
CA VAL A 590 7.75 6.52 -0.72
C VAL A 590 6.64 6.43 0.31
N TRP A 591 5.53 5.81 -0.08
CA TRP A 591 4.36 5.59 0.75
C TRP A 591 4.36 4.19 1.38
N LYS A 592 3.48 3.99 2.36
CA LYS A 592 3.37 2.76 3.15
C LYS A 592 3.08 1.49 2.32
N ASP A 593 2.49 1.68 1.14
CA ASP A 593 2.14 0.63 0.16
C ASP A 593 3.20 0.45 -0.93
N LEU A 594 4.40 1.01 -0.72
CA LEU A 594 5.54 1.04 -1.64
C LEU A 594 5.36 1.93 -2.88
N THR A 595 4.27 2.70 -2.98
CA THR A 595 4.12 3.68 -4.07
C THR A 595 5.08 4.87 -3.87
N VAL A 596 5.69 5.35 -4.95
CA VAL A 596 6.41 6.62 -4.96
C VAL A 596 5.41 7.71 -5.25
N LEU A 597 5.33 8.70 -4.37
CA LEU A 597 4.53 9.90 -4.59
C LEU A 597 5.43 11.04 -5.06
N ASP A 598 4.92 11.82 -6.01
CA ASP A 598 5.52 13.09 -6.41
C ASP A 598 5.31 14.09 -5.26
N TRP A 599 6.36 14.33 -4.48
CA TRP A 599 6.29 15.15 -3.27
C TRP A 599 5.77 16.58 -3.52
N TYR A 600 5.89 17.07 -4.76
CA TYR A 600 5.46 18.39 -5.20
C TYR A 600 3.95 18.46 -5.58
N ASP A 601 3.25 17.32 -5.64
CA ASP A 601 1.83 17.25 -6.02
C ASP A 601 0.96 18.12 -5.08
N SER A 602 0.02 18.86 -5.66
CA SER A 602 -0.96 19.66 -4.92
C SER A 602 -2.04 18.80 -4.27
N ASN A 603 -2.26 17.57 -4.75
CA ASN A 603 -3.24 16.66 -4.20
C ASN A 603 -2.75 16.05 -2.88
N THR A 604 -3.44 16.36 -1.77
CA THR A 604 -3.18 15.75 -0.47
C THR A 604 -3.37 14.23 -0.53
N PRO A 605 -2.35 13.40 -0.20
CA PRO A 605 -2.49 11.96 -0.13
C PRO A 605 -3.49 11.52 0.96
N GLU A 606 -4.15 10.37 0.80
CA GLU A 606 -5.01 9.80 1.86
C GLU A 606 -4.16 9.45 3.09
N LEU A 607 -4.44 10.11 4.22
CA LEU A 607 -3.64 10.00 5.46
C LEU A 607 -3.52 8.57 6.01
N PHE A 608 -4.54 7.72 5.78
CA PHE A 608 -4.75 6.41 6.40
C PHE A 608 -5.29 5.38 5.41
#